data_AF-A0A9D1Q296-F1
#
_entry.id   AF-A0A9D1Q296-F1
#
_cell.length_a   1.000
_cell.length_b   1.000
_cell.length_c   1.000
_cell.angle_alpha   90.00
_cell.angle_beta   90.00
_cell.angle_gamma   90.00
#
_symmetry.space_group_name_H-M   'P 1'
#
loop_
_entity.id
_entity.type
_entity.pdbx_description
1 polymer ?
#
loop_
_entity_poly.entity_id
_entity_poly.type
_entity_poly.pdbx_seq_one_letter_code
_entity_poly.pdbx_strand_id
1 'polypeptide(L)'
;MLKKIVCLIVAVIMCGSVFAGCNLVTFDQQRDDKKIVITVDSYEIKSPGGDKTYVTEEYNVYKDEFRSLYDYYGYSYEHYYGYTPEQIISLLAEQLAVERIVLNLADAFIDFGYISIDTYEQNTIDQNVYNSIDSAIDTEMHALLEERGEDSESIHHHDDEQEDTETTYPTRDESVDIYASMSREELLSMCQQRGLVSVPAQGDDAAQDELDSITVRQLKDMLIKDDRKDVEKWVPSLTRYPGLNVIDEKTRSFELEAFSRALKSIKEAVLSLNSITDDQKAAIEQEYREFENITNTRGLSYVYGALQDSVTAYVYAGESYENQEKMNLIEDYIVGTVEVSRADVEEIYNRTLADQKARFATEANYEAAIDDGEQLLYFPDDNHFFVKHILIPFSDEQADQLESFKNSVENVVEGSYNEYRDRLANEIYSYEHVDGEDYGSPVSANTIYNEIVAKVGAAVTLYEKERAFDDLIYKYNTDPGIFDLTYGYMEKYDLGSSEESYMQEFADAARELYEGGVEGALSGKVVTDYGVHVLYLAKLPKAGEVLELNDYYSYGRYQSVYSGMEEAALTNKENAAFARWREQQINRYYKGDAENPSVVTLAQKELDSIIA
;
A
#
# COMPACT_ATOMS: atom_id res chain seq x y z
N MET A 1 -47.20 47.72 -35.71
CA MET A 1 -46.69 48.42 -36.91
C MET A 1 -45.44 47.67 -37.36
N LEU A 2 -45.55 46.54 -38.06
CA LEU A 2 -45.84 46.42 -39.49
C LEU A 2 -44.95 47.34 -40.37
N LYS A 3 -43.86 46.75 -40.84
CA LYS A 3 -43.52 46.56 -42.27
C LYS A 3 -42.79 47.66 -43.05
N LYS A 4 -41.76 47.15 -43.74
CA LYS A 4 -41.20 47.49 -45.06
C LYS A 4 -40.12 48.57 -45.01
N ILE A 5 -38.91 48.31 -45.52
CA ILE A 5 -38.70 47.90 -46.92
C ILE A 5 -37.95 46.56 -47.06
N VAL A 6 -38.48 45.80 -48.00
CA VAL A 6 -38.16 44.44 -48.45
C VAL A 6 -37.64 44.55 -49.88
N CYS A 7 -36.66 43.70 -50.20
CA CYS A 7 -36.28 43.18 -51.52
C CYS A 7 -35.87 44.14 -52.62
N LEU A 8 -34.65 43.92 -53.11
CA LEU A 8 -34.39 43.30 -54.42
C LEU A 8 -32.90 42.91 -54.40
N ILE A 9 -32.42 41.68 -54.64
CA ILE A 9 -32.80 40.59 -55.57
C ILE A 9 -32.23 39.31 -54.91
N VAL A 10 -33.04 38.34 -54.45
CA VAL A 10 -33.69 37.24 -55.21
C VAL A 10 -32.69 36.21 -55.77
N ALA A 11 -32.81 35.01 -55.18
CA ALA A 11 -32.54 33.68 -55.73
C ALA A 11 -31.07 33.33 -55.99
N VAL A 12 -30.49 32.28 -55.41
CA VAL A 12 -31.04 30.92 -55.33
C VAL A 12 -30.59 30.18 -54.06
N ILE A 13 -31.60 29.61 -53.41
CA ILE A 13 -31.62 28.49 -52.46
C ILE A 13 -30.67 27.36 -52.85
N MET A 14 -29.98 26.79 -51.85
CA MET A 14 -29.39 25.45 -51.81
C MET A 14 -28.58 25.00 -53.04
N CYS A 15 -27.26 25.00 -52.87
CA CYS A 15 -26.33 23.89 -53.13
C CYS A 15 -24.95 24.48 -53.43
N GLY A 16 -24.02 24.36 -52.48
CA GLY A 16 -22.63 24.79 -52.67
C GLY A 16 -22.04 25.48 -51.45
N SER A 17 -21.68 24.69 -50.45
CA SER A 17 -20.52 24.94 -49.59
C SER A 17 -19.31 25.40 -50.42
N VAL A 18 -18.52 26.32 -49.86
CA VAL A 18 -17.04 26.41 -49.92
C VAL A 18 -16.58 27.84 -49.57
N PHE A 19 -16.07 27.95 -48.34
CA PHE A 19 -14.97 28.80 -47.86
C PHE A 19 -14.95 30.31 -48.14
N ALA A 20 -15.28 31.10 -47.11
CA ALA A 20 -14.40 32.13 -46.55
C ALA A 20 -15.10 32.86 -45.37
N GLY A 21 -14.63 32.66 -44.13
CA GLY A 21 -14.93 33.58 -43.02
C GLY A 21 -14.84 32.98 -41.62
N CYS A 22 -13.81 33.40 -40.87
CA CYS A 22 -13.63 33.36 -39.39
C CYS A 22 -12.87 32.17 -38.77
N ASN A 23 -11.53 32.16 -38.92
CA ASN A 23 -10.58 31.66 -37.90
C ASN A 23 -9.50 32.73 -37.69
N LEU A 24 -9.84 33.85 -37.02
CA LEU A 24 -8.91 34.98 -36.84
C LEU A 24 -8.22 35.00 -35.45
N VAL A 25 -8.60 34.10 -34.54
CA VAL A 25 -7.83 33.70 -33.35
C VAL A 25 -8.20 32.24 -33.08
N THR A 26 -7.35 31.28 -33.50
CA THR A 26 -7.42 29.93 -32.95
C THR A 26 -6.74 29.98 -31.58
N PHE A 27 -7.44 29.55 -30.53
CA PHE A 27 -6.82 29.40 -29.21
C PHE A 27 -5.70 28.37 -29.35
N ASP A 28 -4.48 28.80 -29.04
CA ASP A 28 -3.30 27.95 -29.11
C ASP A 28 -3.20 27.21 -27.78
N GLN A 29 -3.83 26.02 -27.72
CA GLN A 29 -3.92 25.20 -26.51
C GLN A 29 -2.52 24.84 -25.99
N GLN A 30 -1.61 24.42 -26.86
CA GLN A 30 -0.23 24.09 -26.49
C GLN A 30 0.51 25.27 -25.86
N ARG A 31 0.27 26.49 -26.34
CA ARG A 31 0.85 27.70 -25.74
C ARG A 31 0.19 28.06 -24.41
N ASP A 32 -1.08 27.71 -24.22
CA ASP A 32 -1.80 27.95 -22.96
C ASP A 32 -1.40 26.95 -21.87
N ASP A 33 -1.22 25.68 -22.24
CA ASP A 33 -0.77 24.59 -21.38
C ASP A 33 0.64 24.87 -20.81
N LYS A 34 1.52 25.45 -21.62
CA LYS A 34 2.89 25.85 -21.25
C LYS A 34 3.00 27.05 -20.32
N LYS A 35 1.89 27.64 -19.88
CA LYS A 35 1.95 28.76 -18.95
C LYS A 35 2.27 28.25 -17.55
N ILE A 36 3.16 28.97 -16.87
CA ILE A 36 3.50 28.70 -15.48
C ILE A 36 2.36 29.21 -14.59
N VAL A 37 1.87 28.34 -13.71
CA VAL A 37 0.81 28.65 -12.74
C VAL A 37 1.33 28.84 -11.32
N ILE A 38 2.43 28.17 -10.98
CA ILE A 38 3.12 28.26 -9.69
C ILE A 38 4.62 28.35 -9.95
N THR A 39 5.30 29.29 -9.32
CA THR A 39 6.76 29.38 -9.28
C THR A 39 7.20 29.32 -7.82
N VAL A 40 8.12 28.42 -7.51
CA VAL A 40 8.91 28.42 -6.28
C VAL A 40 10.29 28.96 -6.65
N ASP A 41 10.58 30.19 -6.26
CA ASP A 41 11.85 30.87 -6.55
C ASP A 41 13.03 30.11 -5.92
N SER A 42 14.26 30.35 -6.39
CA SER A 42 15.47 29.87 -5.72
C SER A 42 15.69 30.61 -4.38
N TYR A 43 15.98 29.87 -3.31
CA TYR A 43 16.22 30.44 -1.97
C TYR A 43 17.29 29.67 -1.17
N GLU A 44 17.75 30.29 -0.08
CA GLU A 44 18.74 29.69 0.82
C GLU A 44 18.07 28.97 2.00
N ILE A 45 18.50 27.73 2.24
CA ILE A 45 18.18 26.95 3.44
C ILE A 45 19.43 26.85 4.29
N LYS A 46 19.30 27.13 5.59
CA LYS A 46 20.42 27.02 6.55
C LYS A 46 20.19 25.81 7.45
N SER A 47 21.26 25.07 7.69
CA SER A 47 21.29 24.02 8.71
C SER A 47 20.84 24.54 10.09
N PRO A 48 20.31 23.68 10.98
CA PRO A 48 19.88 24.10 12.33
C PRO A 48 20.98 24.82 13.15
N GLY A 49 22.25 24.44 12.96
CA GLY A 49 23.41 25.10 13.57
C GLY A 49 23.88 26.38 12.87
N GLY A 50 23.37 26.65 11.67
CA GLY A 50 23.72 27.82 10.85
C GLY A 50 25.10 27.76 10.18
N ASP A 51 25.78 26.61 10.23
CA ASP A 51 27.14 26.39 9.73
C ASP A 51 27.19 26.00 8.25
N LYS A 52 26.14 25.34 7.75
CA LYS A 52 25.94 25.01 6.32
C LYS A 52 24.78 25.78 5.70
N THR A 53 24.89 26.07 4.40
CA THR A 53 23.85 26.72 3.58
C THR A 53 23.70 25.97 2.26
N TYR A 54 22.46 25.62 1.93
CA TYR A 54 22.04 24.99 0.69
C TYR A 54 21.23 26.00 -0.14
N VAL A 55 21.44 26.03 -1.46
CA VAL A 55 20.72 26.93 -2.38
C VAL A 55 19.83 26.07 -3.26
N THR A 56 18.51 26.31 -3.20
CA THR A 56 17.53 25.54 -3.98
C THR A 56 17.54 25.99 -5.44
N GLU A 57 17.16 25.11 -6.35
CA GLU A 57 16.82 25.50 -7.72
C GLU A 57 15.41 26.10 -7.80
N GLU A 58 15.18 26.94 -8.81
CA GLU A 58 13.84 27.44 -9.13
C GLU A 58 13.00 26.27 -9.67
N TYR A 59 11.74 26.20 -9.24
CA TYR A 59 10.80 25.17 -9.68
C TYR A 59 9.51 25.80 -10.20
N ASN A 60 9.04 25.32 -11.34
CA ASN A 60 7.86 25.84 -12.03
C ASN A 60 6.85 24.73 -12.28
N VAL A 61 5.58 24.98 -11.95
CA VAL A 61 4.45 24.10 -12.29
C VAL A 61 3.72 24.69 -13.49
N TYR A 62 3.48 23.85 -14.49
CA TYR A 62 2.79 24.23 -15.71
C TYR A 62 1.28 24.01 -15.62
N LYS A 63 0.53 24.71 -16.47
CA LYS A 63 -0.94 24.74 -16.40
C LYS A 63 -1.57 23.39 -16.69
N ASP A 64 -0.99 22.59 -17.59
CA ASP A 64 -1.46 21.25 -17.93
C ASP A 64 -1.25 20.25 -16.79
N GLU A 65 -0.10 20.31 -16.12
CA GLU A 65 0.20 19.52 -14.93
C GLU A 65 -0.83 19.83 -13.83
N PHE A 66 -1.07 21.11 -13.55
CA PHE A 66 -2.06 21.52 -12.56
C PHE A 66 -3.49 21.15 -12.98
N ARG A 67 -3.84 21.27 -14.27
CA ARG A 67 -5.16 20.90 -14.77
C ARG A 67 -5.43 19.42 -14.58
N SER A 68 -4.44 18.58 -14.88
CA SER A 68 -4.54 17.12 -14.71
C SER A 68 -4.81 16.77 -13.24
N LEU A 69 -4.12 17.46 -12.31
CA LEU A 69 -4.36 17.32 -10.87
C LEU A 69 -5.78 17.76 -10.47
N TYR A 70 -6.24 18.91 -10.98
CA TYR A 70 -7.59 19.41 -10.71
C TYR A 70 -8.67 18.47 -11.26
N ASP A 71 -8.50 17.95 -12.47
CA ASP A 71 -9.47 17.05 -13.10
C ASP A 71 -9.55 15.72 -12.34
N TYR A 72 -8.43 15.25 -11.77
CA TYR A 72 -8.38 14.04 -10.97
C TYR A 72 -9.02 14.22 -9.58
N TYR A 73 -8.64 15.25 -8.82
CA TYR A 73 -9.08 15.42 -7.44
C TYR A 73 -10.33 16.29 -7.26
N GLY A 74 -10.64 17.15 -8.22
CA GLY A 74 -11.66 18.20 -8.09
C GLY A 74 -13.04 17.65 -7.78
N TYR A 75 -13.44 16.57 -8.47
CA TYR A 75 -14.72 15.91 -8.21
C TYR A 75 -14.84 15.41 -6.77
N SER A 76 -13.79 14.78 -6.24
CA SER A 76 -13.78 14.24 -4.87
C SER A 76 -13.92 15.35 -3.83
N TYR A 77 -13.14 16.43 -3.97
CA TYR A 77 -13.21 17.59 -3.07
C TYR A 77 -14.55 18.32 -3.12
N GLU A 78 -15.15 18.47 -4.31
CA GLU A 78 -16.47 19.08 -4.45
C GLU A 78 -17.57 18.19 -3.86
N HIS A 79 -17.57 16.89 -4.19
CA HIS A 79 -18.67 15.99 -3.86
C HIS A 79 -18.66 15.55 -2.38
N TYR A 80 -17.50 15.17 -1.84
CA TYR A 80 -17.41 14.61 -0.49
C TYR A 80 -17.08 15.65 0.58
N TYR A 81 -16.38 16.73 0.22
CA TYR A 81 -15.93 17.75 1.17
C TYR A 81 -16.65 19.09 1.01
N GLY A 82 -17.42 19.29 -0.07
CA GLY A 82 -18.23 20.49 -0.29
C GLY A 82 -17.45 21.75 -0.65
N TYR A 83 -16.24 21.59 -1.21
CA TYR A 83 -15.36 22.72 -1.55
C TYR A 83 -15.85 23.38 -2.85
N THR A 84 -15.71 24.71 -2.95
CA THR A 84 -15.93 25.40 -4.23
C THR A 84 -14.73 25.22 -5.17
N PRO A 85 -14.91 25.34 -6.50
CA PRO A 85 -13.81 25.26 -7.46
C PRO A 85 -12.61 26.16 -7.11
N GLU A 86 -12.86 27.38 -6.62
CA GLU A 86 -11.81 28.31 -6.20
C GLU A 86 -11.06 27.85 -4.93
N GLN A 87 -11.78 27.21 -3.99
CA GLN A 87 -11.16 26.60 -2.81
C GLN A 87 -10.28 25.42 -3.20
N ILE A 88 -10.72 24.60 -4.15
CA ILE A 88 -9.95 23.46 -4.67
C ILE A 88 -8.68 23.95 -5.34
N ILE A 89 -8.76 24.95 -6.23
CA ILE A 89 -7.56 25.56 -6.86
C ILE A 89 -6.58 26.06 -5.80
N SER A 90 -7.06 26.78 -4.79
CA SER A 90 -6.21 27.34 -3.74
C SER A 90 -5.54 26.23 -2.91
N LEU A 91 -6.30 25.18 -2.56
CA LEU A 91 -5.81 24.02 -1.82
C LEU A 91 -4.72 23.28 -2.61
N LEU A 92 -4.97 22.93 -3.87
CA LEU A 92 -4.03 22.20 -4.71
C LEU A 92 -2.76 23.03 -4.98
N ALA A 93 -2.89 24.34 -5.17
CA ALA A 93 -1.74 25.22 -5.37
C ALA A 93 -0.88 25.35 -4.11
N GLU A 94 -1.49 25.42 -2.93
CA GLU A 94 -0.77 25.36 -1.66
C GLU A 94 -0.08 24.01 -1.47
N GLN A 95 -0.79 22.90 -1.71
CA GLN A 95 -0.24 21.55 -1.57
C GLN A 95 1.01 21.34 -2.43
N LEU A 96 0.94 21.62 -3.74
CA LEU A 96 2.08 21.46 -4.66
C LEU A 96 3.28 22.33 -4.27
N ALA A 97 3.04 23.59 -3.90
CA ALA A 97 4.12 24.49 -3.52
C ALA A 97 4.78 24.06 -2.20
N VAL A 98 3.97 23.63 -1.22
CA VAL A 98 4.46 23.15 0.07
C VAL A 98 5.20 21.83 -0.07
N GLU A 99 4.71 20.91 -0.90
CA GLU A 99 5.40 19.67 -1.25
C GLU A 99 6.79 19.98 -1.80
N ARG A 100 6.90 20.88 -2.78
CA ARG A 100 8.21 21.29 -3.31
C ARG A 100 9.12 21.92 -2.25
N ILE A 101 8.57 22.72 -1.33
CA ILE A 101 9.34 23.29 -0.21
C ILE A 101 9.88 22.18 0.70
N VAL A 102 9.08 21.15 1.00
CA VAL A 102 9.52 20.01 1.84
C VAL A 102 10.57 19.18 1.11
N LEU A 103 10.44 18.96 -0.21
CA LEU A 103 11.48 18.29 -1.01
C LEU A 103 12.80 19.06 -1.00
N ASN A 104 12.76 20.38 -1.19
CA ASN A 104 13.95 21.22 -1.09
C ASN A 104 14.60 21.15 0.31
N LEU A 105 13.80 21.00 1.37
CA LEU A 105 14.30 20.78 2.73
C LEU A 105 14.92 19.38 2.88
N ALA A 106 14.35 18.35 2.27
CA ALA A 106 14.94 17.01 2.25
C ALA A 106 16.29 17.02 1.53
N ASP A 107 16.39 17.63 0.34
CA ASP A 107 17.64 17.80 -0.39
C ASP A 107 18.69 18.55 0.44
N ALA A 108 18.29 19.62 1.13
CA ALA A 108 19.16 20.35 2.04
C ALA A 108 19.62 19.46 3.21
N PHE A 109 18.76 18.62 3.77
CA PHE A 109 19.11 17.72 4.87
C PHE A 109 20.04 16.59 4.42
N ILE A 110 19.91 16.13 3.17
CA ILE A 110 20.87 15.22 2.52
C ILE A 110 22.23 15.92 2.38
N ASP A 111 22.28 17.14 1.83
CA ASP A 111 23.52 17.93 1.70
C ASP A 111 24.17 18.21 3.07
N PHE A 112 23.36 18.46 4.09
CA PHE A 112 23.83 18.65 5.45
C PHE A 112 24.31 17.35 6.11
N GLY A 113 23.94 16.18 5.59
CA GLY A 113 24.30 14.86 6.10
C GLY A 113 23.45 14.38 7.27
N TYR A 114 22.21 14.91 7.40
CA TYR A 114 21.26 14.49 8.44
C TYR A 114 20.43 13.28 8.03
N ILE A 115 20.15 13.17 6.74
CA ILE A 115 19.47 12.02 6.11
C ILE A 115 20.28 11.59 4.89
N SER A 116 20.02 10.39 4.37
CA SER A 116 20.71 9.85 3.20
C SER A 116 19.81 8.84 2.48
N ILE A 117 19.90 8.81 1.16
CA ILE A 117 19.43 7.70 0.33
C ILE A 117 20.64 6.78 0.18
N ASP A 118 20.63 5.64 0.87
CA ASP A 118 21.67 4.63 0.74
C ASP A 118 21.31 3.57 -0.30
N THR A 119 22.05 2.46 -0.35
CA THR A 119 21.81 1.40 -1.35
C THR A 119 20.47 0.70 -1.14
N TYR A 120 20.00 0.59 0.11
CA TYR A 120 18.70 0.03 0.41
C TYR A 120 17.58 0.90 -0.18
N GLU A 121 17.56 2.20 0.14
CA GLU A 121 16.54 3.10 -0.42
C GLU A 121 16.64 3.17 -1.96
N GLN A 122 17.84 3.17 -2.52
CA GLN A 122 18.02 3.14 -3.98
C GLN A 122 17.47 1.85 -4.59
N ASN A 123 17.66 0.69 -3.96
CA ASN A 123 17.10 -0.58 -4.43
C ASN A 123 15.57 -0.55 -4.43
N THR A 124 14.95 0.01 -3.38
CA THR A 124 13.50 0.20 -3.30
C THR A 124 12.99 1.10 -4.43
N ILE A 125 13.68 2.21 -4.71
CA ILE A 125 13.36 3.10 -5.84
C ILE A 125 13.49 2.35 -7.16
N ASP A 126 14.60 1.64 -7.40
CA ASP A 126 14.85 0.91 -8.63
C ASP A 126 13.77 -0.17 -8.87
N GLN A 127 13.40 -0.93 -7.85
CA GLN A 127 12.33 -1.94 -7.93
C GLN A 127 10.98 -1.31 -8.31
N ASN A 128 10.60 -0.22 -7.64
CA ASN A 128 9.35 0.50 -7.93
C ASN A 128 9.31 1.08 -9.35
N VAL A 129 10.45 1.58 -9.85
CA VAL A 129 10.60 2.04 -11.24
C VAL A 129 10.35 0.89 -12.22
N TYR A 130 10.92 -0.28 -11.95
CA TYR A 130 10.72 -1.46 -12.80
C TYR A 130 9.29 -1.98 -12.75
N ASN A 131 8.60 -1.91 -11.62
CA ASN A 131 7.18 -2.25 -11.53
C ASN A 131 6.31 -1.30 -12.36
N SER A 132 6.66 0.00 -12.42
CA SER A 132 6.01 0.96 -13.32
C SER A 132 6.28 0.65 -14.80
N ILE A 133 7.49 0.22 -15.15
CA ILE A 133 7.84 -0.19 -16.51
C ILE A 133 7.06 -1.45 -16.91
N ASP A 134 6.98 -2.43 -16.03
CA ASP A 134 6.24 -3.68 -16.26
C ASP A 134 4.74 -3.41 -16.44
N SER A 135 4.16 -2.56 -15.59
CA SER A 135 2.76 -2.11 -15.75
C SER A 135 2.50 -1.45 -17.12
N ALA A 136 3.47 -0.71 -17.65
CA ALA A 136 3.37 -0.13 -18.99
C ALA A 136 3.47 -1.20 -20.09
N ILE A 137 4.30 -2.24 -19.90
CA ILE A 137 4.38 -3.39 -20.80
C ILE A 137 3.06 -4.15 -20.81
N ASP A 138 2.47 -4.42 -19.63
CA ASP A 138 1.21 -5.13 -19.49
C ASP A 138 0.04 -4.37 -20.10
N THR A 139 0.00 -3.06 -19.92
CA THR A 139 -1.00 -2.20 -20.56
C THR A 139 -0.94 -2.35 -22.09
N GLU A 140 0.26 -2.34 -22.67
CA GLU A 140 0.43 -2.52 -24.12
C GLU A 140 0.19 -3.96 -24.57
N MET A 141 0.47 -4.95 -23.72
CA MET A 141 0.15 -6.36 -23.94
C MET A 141 -1.37 -6.57 -24.02
N HIS A 142 -2.13 -6.01 -23.08
CA HIS A 142 -3.60 -6.07 -23.10
C HIS A 142 -4.16 -5.41 -24.36
N ALA A 143 -3.65 -4.24 -24.73
CA ALA A 143 -4.06 -3.56 -25.97
C ALA A 143 -3.74 -4.39 -27.23
N LEU A 144 -2.59 -5.08 -27.24
CA LEU A 144 -2.17 -5.97 -28.33
C LEU A 144 -3.05 -7.21 -28.47
N LEU A 145 -3.38 -7.85 -27.35
CA LEU A 145 -4.28 -9.00 -27.29
C LEU A 145 -5.67 -8.64 -27.81
N GLU A 146 -6.21 -7.51 -27.35
CA GLU A 146 -7.51 -6.98 -27.81
C GLU A 146 -7.49 -6.68 -29.31
N GLU A 147 -6.44 -6.02 -29.82
CA GLU A 147 -6.27 -5.71 -31.26
C GLU A 147 -6.27 -6.98 -32.13
N ARG A 148 -5.72 -8.08 -31.61
CA ARG A 148 -5.59 -9.35 -32.34
C ARG A 148 -6.74 -10.33 -32.09
N GLY A 149 -7.66 -10.01 -31.17
CA GLY A 149 -8.77 -10.88 -30.80
C GLY A 149 -8.29 -12.21 -30.19
N GLU A 150 -7.22 -12.15 -29.41
CA GLU A 150 -6.63 -13.28 -28.69
C GLU A 150 -6.98 -13.12 -27.20
N ASP A 151 -7.39 -14.21 -26.54
CA ASP A 151 -7.68 -14.19 -25.10
C ASP A 151 -6.36 -14.28 -24.29
N SER A 152 -6.31 -13.70 -23.09
CA SER A 152 -5.13 -13.73 -22.21
C SER A 152 -4.69 -15.16 -21.87
N GLU A 153 -5.63 -16.10 -21.74
CA GLU A 153 -5.35 -17.55 -21.54
C GLU A 153 -4.59 -18.20 -22.71
N SER A 154 -4.52 -17.55 -23.88
CA SER A 154 -3.84 -18.07 -25.08
C SER A 154 -2.34 -17.76 -25.13
N ILE A 155 -1.85 -17.01 -24.14
CA ILE A 155 -0.45 -16.67 -23.92
C ILE A 155 -0.04 -17.30 -22.59
N HIS A 156 1.00 -18.13 -22.62
CA HIS A 156 1.65 -18.56 -21.38
C HIS A 156 2.46 -17.37 -20.89
N HIS A 157 1.83 -16.51 -20.08
CA HIS A 157 2.61 -15.59 -19.26
C HIS A 157 3.62 -16.44 -18.48
N HIS A 158 4.90 -16.04 -18.49
CA HIS A 158 5.72 -16.42 -17.36
C HIS A 158 5.00 -15.82 -16.16
N ASP A 159 4.51 -16.68 -15.27
CA ASP A 159 4.16 -16.23 -13.93
C ASP A 159 5.34 -15.40 -13.47
N ASP A 160 5.04 -14.17 -13.08
CA ASP A 160 6.03 -13.24 -12.65
C ASP A 160 6.85 -13.92 -11.55
N GLU A 161 8.12 -14.24 -11.84
CA GLU A 161 9.13 -14.00 -10.81
C GLU A 161 9.28 -12.47 -10.72
N GLN A 162 8.20 -11.81 -10.28
CA GLN A 162 8.36 -10.78 -9.28
C GLN A 162 9.30 -11.42 -8.24
N GLU A 163 10.22 -10.65 -7.67
CA GLU A 163 10.36 -10.83 -6.22
C GLU A 163 9.00 -10.40 -5.68
N ASP A 164 8.01 -11.28 -5.82
CA ASP A 164 6.69 -11.11 -5.26
C ASP A 164 6.98 -11.35 -3.80
N THR A 165 7.14 -10.25 -3.08
CA THR A 165 6.92 -10.31 -1.64
C THR A 165 5.46 -10.71 -1.36
N GLU A 166 4.57 -10.64 -2.37
CA GLU A 166 3.21 -11.15 -2.34
C GLU A 166 3.18 -12.64 -2.66
N THR A 167 3.53 -13.43 -1.64
CA THR A 167 3.40 -14.89 -1.67
C THR A 167 1.92 -15.28 -1.82
N THR A 168 1.62 -16.40 -2.50
CA THR A 168 0.24 -16.90 -2.75
C THR A 168 -0.63 -16.90 -1.48
N TYR A 169 -0.02 -17.22 -0.34
CA TYR A 169 -0.60 -17.10 0.99
C TYR A 169 0.22 -16.15 1.85
N PRO A 170 -0.39 -15.34 2.73
CA PRO A 170 0.37 -14.46 3.62
C PRO A 170 1.45 -15.22 4.38
N THR A 171 2.67 -14.71 4.36
CA THR A 171 3.74 -15.22 5.22
C THR A 171 3.61 -14.64 6.61
N ARG A 172 3.97 -15.44 7.61
CA ARG A 172 4.06 -14.92 8.96
C ARG A 172 5.24 -13.96 9.01
N ASP A 173 4.99 -12.74 9.47
CA ASP A 173 6.05 -11.80 9.78
C ASP A 173 6.91 -12.34 10.94
N GLU A 174 7.96 -13.10 10.61
CA GLU A 174 8.98 -13.52 11.56
C GLU A 174 9.89 -12.33 11.95
N SER A 175 9.80 -11.21 11.22
CA SER A 175 10.43 -9.95 11.54
C SER A 175 9.58 -9.15 12.54
N VAL A 176 9.32 -9.77 13.70
CA VAL A 176 9.33 -8.95 14.91
C VAL A 176 10.69 -8.28 14.90
N ASP A 177 10.74 -7.00 14.49
CA ASP A 177 11.95 -6.19 14.35
C ASP A 177 12.91 -6.62 15.45
N ILE A 178 14.09 -7.14 15.09
CA ILE A 178 15.02 -7.75 16.03
C ILE A 178 15.33 -6.81 17.21
N TYR A 179 15.10 -5.51 17.01
CA TYR A 179 15.24 -4.44 18.00
C TYR A 179 13.94 -4.07 18.73
N ALA A 180 12.76 -4.46 18.24
CA ALA A 180 11.44 -4.13 18.78
C ALA A 180 11.28 -4.48 20.26
N SER A 181 11.81 -5.65 20.65
CA SER A 181 11.70 -6.17 22.01
C SER A 181 12.87 -5.79 22.95
N MET A 182 13.87 -5.07 22.44
CA MET A 182 15.08 -4.72 23.19
C MET A 182 14.89 -3.46 24.02
N SER A 183 15.42 -3.45 25.24
CA SER A 183 15.48 -2.26 26.08
C SER A 183 16.43 -1.21 25.53
N ARG A 184 16.26 0.06 25.97
CA ARG A 184 17.16 1.16 25.60
C ARG A 184 18.62 0.81 25.91
N GLU A 185 18.89 0.22 27.07
CA GLU A 185 20.24 -0.15 27.49
C GLU A 185 20.86 -1.22 26.58
N GLU A 186 20.07 -2.20 26.14
CA GLU A 186 20.54 -3.24 25.22
C GLU A 186 20.86 -2.66 23.84
N LEU A 187 19.97 -1.81 23.31
CA LEU A 187 20.17 -1.11 22.03
C LEU A 187 21.40 -0.20 22.08
N LEU A 188 21.54 0.57 23.17
CA LEU A 188 22.67 1.48 23.37
C LEU A 188 23.99 0.70 23.43
N SER A 189 24.01 -0.43 24.16
CA SER A 189 25.17 -1.31 24.22
C SER A 189 25.53 -1.85 22.85
N MET A 190 24.57 -2.27 22.03
CA MET A 190 24.82 -2.72 20.66
C MET A 190 25.40 -1.60 19.79
N CYS A 191 24.82 -0.40 19.85
CA CYS A 191 25.31 0.77 19.12
C CYS A 191 26.76 1.09 19.50
N GLN A 192 27.11 1.03 20.80
CA GLN A 192 28.47 1.25 21.27
C GLN A 192 29.45 0.15 20.80
N GLN A 193 29.02 -1.12 20.80
CA GLN A 193 29.83 -2.25 20.34
C GLN A 193 30.13 -2.17 18.84
N ARG A 194 29.16 -1.72 18.05
CA ARG A 194 29.29 -1.54 16.60
C ARG A 194 29.95 -0.22 16.21
N GLY A 195 30.23 0.65 17.19
CA GLY A 195 30.90 1.93 16.97
C GLY A 195 30.00 3.02 16.38
N LEU A 196 28.68 2.85 16.47
CA LEU A 196 27.67 3.81 15.99
C LEU A 196 27.52 5.00 16.94
N VAL A 197 27.71 4.77 18.24
CA VAL A 197 27.76 5.82 19.28
C VAL A 197 28.99 5.64 20.17
N SER A 198 29.55 6.75 20.65
CA SER A 198 30.74 6.73 21.51
C SER A 198 30.39 6.43 22.97
N VAL A 199 31.30 5.77 23.69
CA VAL A 199 31.22 5.65 25.16
C VAL A 199 31.79 6.94 25.79
N PRO A 200 31.00 7.71 26.55
CA PRO A 200 31.47 8.93 27.20
C PRO A 200 32.63 8.66 28.15
N ALA A 201 33.61 9.56 28.18
CA ALA A 201 34.69 9.47 29.15
C ALA A 201 34.15 9.71 30.57
N GLN A 202 34.77 9.07 31.57
CA GLN A 202 34.33 9.23 32.96
C GLN A 202 34.41 10.71 33.42
N GLY A 203 33.24 11.29 33.73
CA GLY A 203 33.12 12.70 34.16
C GLY A 203 32.90 13.70 33.04
N ASP A 204 32.63 13.25 31.82
CA ASP A 204 32.20 14.09 30.70
C ASP A 204 30.66 14.18 30.67
N ASP A 205 30.12 15.05 31.53
CA ASP A 205 28.68 15.22 31.69
C ASP A 205 28.01 15.70 30.39
N ALA A 206 28.71 16.47 29.55
CA ALA A 206 28.17 16.97 28.27
C ALA A 206 28.02 15.84 27.23
N ALA A 207 29.02 14.96 27.10
CA ALA A 207 28.92 13.80 26.23
C ALA A 207 27.89 12.78 26.74
N GLN A 208 27.70 12.69 28.06
CA GLN A 208 26.66 11.88 28.66
C GLN A 208 25.26 12.45 28.38
N ASP A 209 25.06 13.76 28.51
CA ASP A 209 23.79 14.43 28.17
C ASP A 209 23.43 14.23 26.68
N GLU A 210 24.41 14.31 25.77
CA GLU A 210 24.19 14.02 24.34
C GLU A 210 23.77 12.56 24.13
N LEU A 211 24.43 11.59 24.79
CA LEU A 211 24.08 10.18 24.68
C LEU A 211 22.68 9.88 25.27
N ASP A 212 22.33 10.54 26.36
CA ASP A 212 21.03 10.39 27.03
C ASP A 212 19.90 11.04 26.23
N SER A 213 20.21 11.98 25.34
CA SER A 213 19.24 12.57 24.42
C SER A 213 18.86 11.67 23.24
N ILE A 214 19.63 10.60 22.98
CA ILE A 214 19.32 9.64 21.90
C ILE A 214 18.14 8.75 22.34
N THR A 215 17.07 8.78 21.56
CA THR A 215 15.85 8.00 21.83
C THR A 215 16.04 6.53 21.48
N VAL A 216 15.15 5.67 21.99
CA VAL A 216 15.11 4.24 21.62
C VAL A 216 14.99 4.08 20.10
N ARG A 217 14.12 4.84 19.45
CA ARG A 217 13.91 4.80 17.99
C ARG A 217 15.19 5.15 17.24
N GLN A 218 15.86 6.23 17.62
CA GLN A 218 17.14 6.60 17.00
C GLN A 218 18.20 5.50 17.13
N LEU A 219 18.25 4.79 18.28
CA LEU A 219 19.16 3.65 18.43
C LEU A 219 18.78 2.48 17.51
N LYS A 220 17.49 2.18 17.34
CA LYS A 220 17.01 1.16 16.40
C LYS A 220 17.37 1.53 14.96
N ASP A 221 17.06 2.76 14.55
CA ASP A 221 17.33 3.25 13.19
C ASP A 221 18.82 3.18 12.86
N MET A 222 19.69 3.51 13.83
CA MET A 222 21.14 3.36 13.66
C MET A 222 21.55 1.90 13.43
N LEU A 223 20.97 0.95 14.18
CA LEU A 223 21.28 -0.46 14.04
C LEU A 223 20.72 -1.06 12.73
N ILE A 224 19.49 -0.68 12.36
CA ILE A 224 18.86 -1.07 11.10
C ILE A 224 19.70 -0.58 9.91
N LYS A 225 20.14 0.68 9.93
CA LYS A 225 21.04 1.22 8.90
C LYS A 225 22.39 0.50 8.87
N ASP A 226 22.95 0.18 10.03
CA ASP A 226 24.21 -0.58 10.09
C ASP A 226 24.06 -2.02 9.56
N ASP A 227 22.91 -2.67 9.76
CA ASP A 227 22.62 -3.99 9.17
C ASP A 227 22.45 -3.92 7.65
N ARG A 228 21.93 -2.79 7.14
CA ARG A 228 21.66 -2.57 5.71
C ARG A 228 22.88 -2.06 4.91
N LYS A 229 23.96 -1.65 5.57
CA LYS A 229 25.13 -1.02 4.90
C LYS A 229 25.80 -1.89 3.83
N ASP A 230 25.66 -3.21 3.93
CA ASP A 230 26.28 -4.20 3.04
C ASP A 230 25.26 -4.81 2.06
N VAL A 231 24.06 -4.22 1.92
CA VAL A 231 23.05 -4.64 0.94
C VAL A 231 23.62 -4.48 -0.48
N GLU A 232 23.53 -5.55 -1.27
CA GLU A 232 23.99 -5.53 -2.66
C GLU A 232 23.07 -4.66 -3.52
N LYS A 233 23.64 -3.95 -4.51
CA LYS A 233 22.84 -3.18 -5.48
C LYS A 233 21.92 -4.14 -6.23
N TRP A 234 20.63 -3.87 -6.20
CA TRP A 234 19.62 -4.62 -6.93
C TRP A 234 19.79 -4.42 -8.43
N VAL A 235 19.57 -5.48 -9.20
CA VAL A 235 19.57 -5.45 -10.66
C VAL A 235 18.42 -6.33 -11.15
N PRO A 236 17.70 -5.94 -12.22
CA PRO A 236 16.62 -6.76 -12.73
C PRO A 236 17.15 -8.12 -13.15
N SER A 237 16.51 -9.19 -12.67
CA SER A 237 16.87 -10.55 -13.06
C SER A 237 16.70 -10.74 -14.56
N LEU A 238 17.58 -11.54 -15.18
CA LEU A 238 17.42 -11.93 -16.59
C LEU A 238 16.10 -12.67 -16.84
N THR A 239 15.48 -13.26 -15.82
CA THR A 239 14.16 -13.91 -15.92
C THR A 239 13.07 -12.92 -16.35
N ARG A 240 13.11 -11.68 -15.84
CA ARG A 240 12.16 -10.58 -16.12
C ARG A 240 12.30 -9.95 -17.51
N TYR A 241 13.31 -10.31 -18.31
CA TYR A 241 13.56 -9.65 -19.58
C TYR A 241 12.53 -10.08 -20.64
N PRO A 242 11.72 -9.17 -21.21
CA PRO A 242 10.64 -9.52 -22.12
C PRO A 242 11.12 -10.36 -23.31
N GLY A 243 10.51 -11.52 -23.52
CA GLY A 243 10.79 -12.46 -24.60
C GLY A 243 12.13 -13.21 -24.49
N LEU A 244 12.91 -13.05 -23.42
CA LEU A 244 14.23 -13.69 -23.30
C LEU A 244 14.13 -15.17 -22.90
N ASN A 245 13.24 -15.49 -21.96
CA ASN A 245 13.11 -16.83 -21.38
C ASN A 245 11.88 -17.59 -21.89
N VAL A 246 11.16 -17.02 -22.86
CA VAL A 246 9.96 -17.62 -23.45
C VAL A 246 10.34 -18.63 -24.53
N ILE A 247 9.83 -19.86 -24.39
CA ILE A 247 10.11 -20.96 -25.31
C ILE A 247 9.21 -20.90 -26.54
N ASP A 248 7.94 -20.49 -26.38
CA ASP A 248 7.00 -20.44 -27.50
C ASP A 248 7.12 -19.14 -28.30
N GLU A 249 7.12 -19.27 -29.62
CA GLU A 249 7.36 -18.14 -30.53
C GLU A 249 6.24 -17.09 -30.49
N LYS A 250 5.00 -17.51 -30.14
CA LYS A 250 3.83 -16.64 -30.14
C LYS A 250 3.96 -15.66 -28.99
N THR A 251 4.00 -16.15 -27.75
CA THR A 251 4.21 -15.36 -26.52
C THR A 251 5.46 -14.50 -26.64
N ARG A 252 6.58 -15.06 -27.13
CA ARG A 252 7.81 -14.26 -27.31
C ARG A 252 7.61 -13.07 -28.23
N SER A 253 6.89 -13.25 -29.34
CA SER A 253 6.58 -12.16 -30.26
C SER A 253 5.64 -11.13 -29.65
N PHE A 254 4.68 -11.54 -28.82
CA PHE A 254 3.78 -10.64 -28.11
C PHE A 254 4.52 -9.81 -27.08
N GLU A 255 5.34 -10.43 -26.21
CA GLU A 255 6.12 -9.73 -25.19
C GLU A 255 7.10 -8.73 -25.79
N LEU A 256 7.81 -9.10 -26.87
CA LEU A 256 8.73 -8.19 -27.55
C LEU A 256 8.00 -7.02 -28.22
N GLU A 257 6.80 -7.26 -28.79
CA GLU A 257 6.01 -6.20 -29.39
C GLU A 257 5.42 -5.26 -28.34
N ALA A 258 4.89 -5.81 -27.23
CA ALA A 258 4.39 -5.06 -26.10
C ALA A 258 5.49 -4.18 -25.50
N PHE A 259 6.68 -4.76 -25.25
CA PHE A 259 7.82 -4.00 -24.76
C PHE A 259 8.27 -2.90 -25.73
N SER A 260 8.29 -3.18 -27.04
CA SER A 260 8.61 -2.14 -28.04
C SER A 260 7.57 -1.01 -28.06
N ARG A 261 6.28 -1.31 -27.86
CA ARG A 261 5.21 -0.30 -27.79
C ARG A 261 5.33 0.49 -26.49
N ALA A 262 5.56 -0.17 -25.36
CA ALA A 262 5.77 0.46 -24.06
C ALA A 262 6.95 1.43 -24.09
N LEU A 263 8.10 1.02 -24.63
CA LEU A 263 9.26 1.91 -24.81
C LEU A 263 8.91 3.16 -25.63
N LYS A 264 8.06 3.03 -26.64
CA LYS A 264 7.62 4.18 -27.44
C LYS A 264 6.66 5.07 -26.65
N SER A 265 5.68 4.49 -25.95
CA SER A 265 4.72 5.20 -25.11
C SER A 265 5.42 5.95 -23.97
N ILE A 266 6.40 5.31 -23.30
CA ILE A 266 7.26 5.92 -22.28
C ILE A 266 8.02 7.12 -22.88
N LYS A 267 8.66 6.96 -24.05
CA LYS A 267 9.38 8.06 -24.72
C LYS A 267 8.47 9.26 -24.97
N GLU A 268 7.29 8.99 -25.52
CA GLU A 268 6.32 10.02 -25.86
C GLU A 268 5.81 10.72 -24.60
N ALA A 269 5.52 9.96 -23.53
CA ALA A 269 5.12 10.50 -22.24
C ALA A 269 6.17 11.45 -21.67
N VAL A 270 7.43 11.00 -21.50
CA VAL A 270 8.49 11.82 -20.87
C VAL A 270 8.87 13.05 -21.71
N LEU A 271 8.92 12.93 -23.04
CA LEU A 271 9.23 14.08 -23.91
C LEU A 271 8.09 15.08 -24.05
N SER A 272 6.86 14.68 -23.69
CA SER A 272 5.69 15.57 -23.70
C SER A 272 5.59 16.47 -22.46
N LEU A 273 6.30 16.13 -21.38
CA LEU A 273 6.29 16.91 -20.14
C LEU A 273 6.79 18.35 -20.38
N ASN A 274 6.13 19.33 -19.77
CA ASN A 274 6.59 20.72 -19.85
C ASN A 274 7.73 21.01 -18.86
N SER A 275 7.80 20.26 -17.77
CA SER A 275 8.84 20.30 -16.73
C SER A 275 10.19 19.71 -17.17
N ILE A 276 10.24 18.88 -18.21
CA ILE A 276 11.50 18.25 -18.63
C ILE A 276 12.51 19.25 -19.21
N THR A 277 13.74 19.21 -18.69
CA THR A 277 14.85 20.08 -19.09
C THR A 277 15.40 19.75 -20.48
N ASP A 278 16.09 20.69 -21.12
CA ASP A 278 16.72 20.48 -22.42
C ASP A 278 17.85 19.41 -22.36
N ASP A 279 18.57 19.34 -21.23
CA ASP A 279 19.61 18.34 -21.01
C ASP A 279 19.01 16.93 -20.83
N GLN A 280 17.91 16.79 -20.09
CA GLN A 280 17.17 15.51 -19.98
C GLN A 280 16.63 15.08 -21.34
N LYS A 281 16.01 15.99 -22.12
CA LYS A 281 15.55 15.69 -23.48
C LYS A 281 16.68 15.17 -24.38
N ALA A 282 17.84 15.82 -24.32
CA ALA A 282 19.01 15.42 -25.10
C ALA A 282 19.54 14.04 -24.66
N ALA A 283 19.58 13.77 -23.35
CA ALA A 283 19.97 12.48 -22.80
C ALA A 283 19.02 11.36 -23.24
N ILE A 284 17.71 11.55 -23.11
CA ILE A 284 16.69 10.57 -23.55
C ILE A 284 16.82 10.28 -25.05
N GLU A 285 16.97 11.31 -25.89
CA GLU A 285 17.17 11.09 -27.34
C GLU A 285 18.48 10.35 -27.66
N GLN A 286 19.50 10.48 -26.82
CA GLN A 286 20.73 9.69 -26.94
C GLN A 286 20.51 8.24 -26.49
N GLU A 287 19.86 8.02 -25.33
CA GLU A 287 19.54 6.71 -24.79
C GLU A 287 18.75 5.86 -25.78
N TYR A 288 17.74 6.42 -26.45
CA TYR A 288 16.99 5.67 -27.47
C TYR A 288 17.82 5.26 -28.70
N ARG A 289 18.88 6.00 -29.04
CA ARG A 289 19.85 5.56 -30.08
C ARG A 289 20.72 4.42 -29.55
N GLU A 290 21.05 4.44 -28.27
CA GLU A 290 21.78 3.36 -27.61
C GLU A 290 20.90 2.10 -27.48
N PHE A 291 19.61 2.25 -27.15
CA PHE A 291 18.62 1.17 -27.14
C PHE A 291 18.45 0.55 -28.54
N GLU A 292 18.45 1.36 -29.60
CA GLU A 292 18.45 0.85 -30.98
C GLU A 292 19.73 0.04 -31.29
N ASN A 293 20.89 0.49 -30.82
CA ASN A 293 22.15 -0.25 -30.96
C ASN A 293 22.12 -1.58 -30.18
N ILE A 294 21.64 -1.57 -28.94
CA ILE A 294 21.46 -2.79 -28.12
C ILE A 294 20.51 -3.76 -28.82
N THR A 295 19.38 -3.27 -29.33
CA THR A 295 18.41 -4.05 -30.09
C THR A 295 19.06 -4.73 -31.29
N ASN A 296 19.89 -3.99 -32.05
CA ASN A 296 20.57 -4.52 -33.24
C ASN A 296 21.72 -5.49 -32.94
N THR A 297 22.31 -5.45 -31.73
CA THR A 297 23.52 -6.23 -31.39
C THR A 297 23.25 -7.39 -30.44
N ARG A 298 22.31 -7.23 -29.50
CA ARG A 298 21.98 -8.20 -28.44
C ARG A 298 20.52 -8.66 -28.47
N GLY A 299 19.63 -7.88 -29.10
CA GLY A 299 18.20 -8.13 -29.14
C GLY A 299 17.42 -7.17 -28.23
N LEU A 300 16.15 -6.93 -28.56
CA LEU A 300 15.29 -5.94 -27.88
C LEU A 300 15.17 -6.20 -26.37
N SER A 301 15.08 -7.47 -25.93
CA SER A 301 14.99 -7.83 -24.51
C SER A 301 16.08 -7.20 -23.64
N TYR A 302 17.29 -7.01 -24.18
CA TYR A 302 18.41 -6.44 -23.42
C TYR A 302 18.31 -4.93 -23.20
N VAL A 303 17.36 -4.25 -23.86
CA VAL A 303 17.03 -2.87 -23.54
C VAL A 303 16.40 -2.77 -22.15
N TYR A 304 15.69 -3.80 -21.69
CA TYR A 304 15.04 -3.83 -20.37
C TYR A 304 16.04 -3.57 -19.24
N GLY A 305 17.15 -4.29 -19.21
CA GLY A 305 18.22 -4.02 -18.24
C GLY A 305 19.02 -2.74 -18.49
N ALA A 306 18.97 -2.17 -19.69
CA ALA A 306 19.62 -0.90 -20.00
C ALA A 306 18.79 0.32 -19.56
N LEU A 307 17.53 0.10 -19.15
CA LEU A 307 16.72 1.14 -18.51
C LEU A 307 17.19 1.45 -17.09
N GLN A 308 17.87 0.51 -16.42
CA GLN A 308 18.45 0.74 -15.10
C GLN A 308 19.44 1.91 -15.17
N ASP A 309 19.33 2.85 -14.24
CA ASP A 309 20.10 4.10 -14.18
C ASP A 309 19.92 5.04 -15.39
N SER A 310 18.95 4.80 -16.29
CA SER A 310 18.68 5.68 -17.44
C SER A 310 17.89 6.93 -17.05
N VAL A 311 18.16 8.05 -17.72
CA VAL A 311 17.39 9.30 -17.59
C VAL A 311 15.95 9.07 -18.02
N THR A 312 15.71 8.22 -19.02
CA THR A 312 14.36 7.82 -19.44
C THR A 312 13.56 7.21 -18.28
N ALA A 313 14.11 6.21 -17.60
CA ALA A 313 13.43 5.55 -16.47
C ALA A 313 13.27 6.50 -15.27
N TYR A 314 14.29 7.34 -15.02
CA TYR A 314 14.24 8.34 -13.96
C TYR A 314 13.11 9.36 -14.17
N VAL A 315 13.01 9.96 -15.36
CA VAL A 315 11.96 10.95 -15.67
C VAL A 315 10.58 10.31 -15.77
N TYR A 316 10.51 9.04 -16.19
CA TYR A 316 9.25 8.32 -16.30
C TYR A 316 8.62 8.02 -14.92
N ALA A 317 9.44 7.55 -13.96
CA ALA A 317 8.95 7.12 -12.65
C ALA A 317 9.94 7.38 -11.50
N GLY A 318 11.25 7.31 -11.75
CA GLY A 318 12.28 7.39 -10.70
C GLY A 318 12.27 8.67 -9.88
N GLU A 319 12.03 9.83 -10.50
CA GLU A 319 11.92 11.11 -9.79
C GLU A 319 10.77 11.10 -8.78
N SER A 320 9.63 10.50 -9.13
CA SER A 320 8.46 10.40 -8.24
C SER A 320 8.77 9.53 -7.02
N TYR A 321 9.39 8.36 -7.24
CA TYR A 321 9.74 7.44 -6.15
C TYR A 321 10.89 7.99 -5.29
N GLU A 322 11.89 8.64 -5.89
CA GLU A 322 12.94 9.33 -5.13
C GLU A 322 12.34 10.45 -4.26
N ASN A 323 11.40 11.24 -4.80
CA ASN A 323 10.71 12.28 -4.04
C ASN A 323 9.89 11.69 -2.88
N GLN A 324 9.22 10.55 -3.10
CA GLN A 324 8.50 9.85 -2.03
C GLN A 324 9.45 9.37 -0.93
N GLU A 325 10.57 8.75 -1.27
CA GLU A 325 11.57 8.32 -0.29
C GLU A 325 12.18 9.51 0.47
N LYS A 326 12.45 10.62 -0.22
CA LYS A 326 12.89 11.86 0.45
C LYS A 326 11.87 12.37 1.47
N MET A 327 10.57 12.28 1.16
CA MET A 327 9.50 12.66 2.10
C MET A 327 9.49 11.75 3.34
N ASN A 328 9.60 10.44 3.13
CA ASN A 328 9.67 9.47 4.23
C ASN A 328 10.88 9.77 5.14
N LEU A 329 12.07 9.93 4.54
CA LEU A 329 13.31 10.17 5.27
C LEU A 329 13.30 11.47 6.07
N ILE A 330 12.77 12.57 5.52
CA ILE A 330 12.67 13.82 6.27
C ILE A 330 11.60 13.72 7.35
N GLU A 331 10.47 13.07 7.11
CA GLU A 331 9.44 12.86 8.13
C GLU A 331 10.02 12.07 9.31
N ASP A 332 10.66 10.94 9.05
CA ASP A 332 11.35 10.11 10.06
C ASP A 332 12.38 10.91 10.86
N TYR A 333 13.19 11.73 10.18
CA TYR A 333 14.15 12.59 10.86
C TYR A 333 13.47 13.61 11.79
N ILE A 334 12.38 14.23 11.33
CA ILE A 334 11.64 15.24 12.10
C ILE A 334 10.94 14.62 13.30
N VAL A 335 10.38 13.41 13.17
CA VAL A 335 9.61 12.76 14.23
C VAL A 335 10.44 11.80 15.10
N GLY A 336 11.67 11.45 14.71
CA GLY A 336 12.49 10.44 15.40
C GLY A 336 12.87 10.74 16.85
N THR A 337 12.63 11.97 17.32
CA THR A 337 12.81 12.39 18.73
C THR A 337 11.52 12.39 19.54
N VAL A 338 10.39 12.03 18.94
CA VAL A 338 9.09 11.99 19.61
C VAL A 338 9.06 10.80 20.56
N GLU A 339 8.72 11.07 21.81
CA GLU A 339 8.53 10.04 22.83
C GLU A 339 7.11 10.07 23.40
N VAL A 340 6.67 8.89 23.83
CA VAL A 340 5.42 8.66 24.53
C VAL A 340 5.69 8.32 25.98
N SER A 341 4.97 8.99 26.87
CA SER A 341 4.96 8.68 28.29
C SER A 341 3.82 7.72 28.60
N ARG A 342 3.91 7.02 29.73
CA ARG A 342 2.79 6.20 30.23
C ARG A 342 1.48 6.98 30.37
N ALA A 343 1.54 8.26 30.69
CA ALA A 343 0.35 9.11 30.79
C ALA A 343 -0.32 9.32 29.41
N ASP A 344 0.47 9.41 28.34
CA ASP A 344 -0.05 9.50 26.98
C ASP A 344 -0.76 8.19 26.60
N VAL A 345 -0.15 7.04 26.92
CA VAL A 345 -0.75 5.71 26.70
C VAL A 345 -2.08 5.56 27.45
N GLU A 346 -2.10 5.98 28.73
CA GLU A 346 -3.32 5.98 29.55
C GLU A 346 -4.39 6.92 28.99
N GLU A 347 -4.03 8.07 28.39
CA GLU A 347 -4.98 8.97 27.73
C GLU A 347 -5.61 8.32 26.49
N ILE A 348 -4.80 7.71 25.62
CA ILE A 348 -5.30 6.99 24.44
C ILE A 348 -6.23 5.86 24.86
N TYR A 349 -5.81 5.01 25.80
CA TYR A 349 -6.62 3.92 26.32
C TYR A 349 -7.98 4.40 26.84
N ASN A 350 -7.98 5.42 27.70
CA ASN A 350 -9.21 5.95 28.28
C ASN A 350 -10.15 6.54 27.20
N ARG A 351 -9.59 7.20 26.19
CA ARG A 351 -10.35 7.75 25.06
C ARG A 351 -10.95 6.65 24.20
N THR A 352 -10.15 5.67 23.81
CA THR A 352 -10.61 4.52 22.99
C THR A 352 -11.68 3.72 23.72
N LEU A 353 -11.47 3.42 25.01
CA LEU A 353 -12.45 2.69 25.82
C LEU A 353 -13.77 3.48 25.96
N ALA A 354 -13.70 4.80 26.17
CA ALA A 354 -14.89 5.63 26.27
C ALA A 354 -15.66 5.72 24.94
N ASP A 355 -14.94 5.81 23.83
CA ASP A 355 -15.52 5.83 22.48
C ASP A 355 -16.19 4.49 22.14
N GLN A 356 -15.51 3.36 22.34
CA GLN A 356 -16.08 2.04 22.12
C GLN A 356 -17.32 1.80 22.99
N LYS A 357 -17.30 2.18 24.28
CA LYS A 357 -18.49 2.10 25.14
C LYS A 357 -19.67 2.94 24.64
N ALA A 358 -19.41 4.07 23.99
CA ALA A 358 -20.45 4.91 23.41
C ALA A 358 -20.96 4.36 22.08
N ARG A 359 -20.06 3.94 21.19
CA ARG A 359 -20.38 3.41 19.85
C ARG A 359 -21.07 2.05 19.90
N PHE A 360 -20.56 1.15 20.73
CA PHE A 360 -21.05 -0.24 20.86
C PHE A 360 -22.33 -0.34 21.69
N ALA A 361 -22.97 0.79 22.00
CA ALA A 361 -24.35 0.81 22.49
C ALA A 361 -25.35 0.29 21.43
N THR A 362 -24.95 0.23 20.15
CA THR A 362 -25.70 -0.38 19.07
C THR A 362 -24.91 -1.54 18.47
N GLU A 363 -25.57 -2.68 18.31
CA GLU A 363 -25.00 -3.92 17.73
C GLU A 363 -24.34 -3.68 16.36
N ALA A 364 -25.00 -2.99 15.44
CA ALA A 364 -24.44 -2.71 14.11
C ALA A 364 -23.10 -1.96 14.12
N ASN A 365 -22.88 -1.06 15.08
CA ASN A 365 -21.59 -0.36 15.21
C ASN A 365 -20.50 -1.24 15.85
N TYR A 366 -20.91 -2.23 16.64
CA TYR A 366 -20.00 -3.20 17.24
C TYR A 366 -19.56 -4.23 16.19
N GLU A 367 -20.50 -4.76 15.41
CA GLU A 367 -20.23 -5.65 14.27
C GLU A 367 -19.33 -4.94 13.24
N ALA A 368 -19.67 -3.72 12.83
CA ALA A 368 -18.85 -2.97 11.87
C ALA A 368 -17.41 -2.74 12.37
N ALA A 369 -17.22 -2.48 13.67
CA ALA A 369 -15.87 -2.32 14.21
C ALA A 369 -15.06 -3.63 14.17
N ILE A 370 -15.73 -4.78 14.34
CA ILE A 370 -15.08 -6.09 14.19
C ILE A 370 -14.69 -6.33 12.73
N ASP A 371 -15.62 -6.07 11.81
CA ASP A 371 -15.40 -6.27 10.38
C ASP A 371 -14.28 -5.36 9.84
N ASP A 372 -14.14 -4.15 10.39
CA ASP A 372 -13.06 -3.21 10.08
C ASP A 372 -11.71 -3.60 10.74
N GLY A 373 -11.65 -4.70 11.51
CA GLY A 373 -10.45 -5.16 12.20
C GLY A 373 -10.03 -4.31 13.41
N GLU A 374 -10.97 -3.56 14.00
CA GLU A 374 -10.68 -2.66 15.14
C GLU A 374 -10.21 -3.45 16.38
N GLN A 375 -9.13 -2.98 17.03
CA GLN A 375 -8.66 -3.54 18.29
C GLN A 375 -9.67 -3.28 19.42
N LEU A 376 -10.37 -4.33 19.85
CA LEU A 376 -11.43 -4.24 20.85
C LEU A 376 -10.89 -4.14 22.28
N LEU A 377 -11.33 -3.12 23.01
CA LEU A 377 -11.14 -2.96 24.46
C LEU A 377 -12.39 -3.27 25.26
N TYR A 378 -13.58 -3.22 24.65
CA TYR A 378 -14.86 -3.38 25.31
C TYR A 378 -15.78 -4.36 24.56
N PHE A 379 -16.32 -5.33 25.29
CA PHE A 379 -17.27 -6.31 24.78
C PHE A 379 -18.65 -6.03 25.38
N PRO A 380 -19.64 -5.53 24.60
CA PRO A 380 -20.92 -5.07 25.13
C PRO A 380 -21.85 -6.22 25.57
N ASP A 381 -21.70 -7.41 24.99
CA ASP A 381 -22.57 -8.56 25.20
C ASP A 381 -21.79 -9.89 25.22
N ASP A 382 -22.52 -10.99 25.41
CA ASP A 382 -22.04 -12.37 25.39
C ASP A 382 -22.69 -13.19 24.24
N ASN A 383 -23.38 -12.53 23.31
CA ASN A 383 -24.02 -13.15 22.15
C ASN A 383 -23.06 -13.26 20.96
N HIS A 384 -22.14 -12.31 20.83
CA HIS A 384 -21.06 -12.34 19.84
C HIS A 384 -19.85 -13.06 20.43
N PHE A 385 -19.33 -14.04 19.70
CA PHE A 385 -18.16 -14.81 20.08
C PHE A 385 -17.24 -15.01 18.87
N PHE A 386 -16.01 -15.47 19.10
CA PHE A 386 -15.00 -15.48 18.05
C PHE A 386 -14.44 -16.87 17.80
N VAL A 387 -14.34 -17.23 16.54
CA VAL A 387 -13.74 -18.48 16.06
C VAL A 387 -12.66 -18.19 15.03
N LYS A 388 -11.54 -18.90 15.14
CA LYS A 388 -10.56 -19.03 14.05
C LYS A 388 -10.89 -20.29 13.26
N HIS A 389 -10.50 -20.37 12.00
CA HIS A 389 -10.63 -21.60 11.24
C HIS A 389 -9.45 -21.84 10.30
N ILE A 390 -9.33 -23.10 9.88
CA ILE A 390 -8.50 -23.52 8.75
C ILE A 390 -9.46 -24.08 7.70
N LEU A 391 -9.50 -23.47 6.52
CA LEU A 391 -10.17 -23.99 5.35
C LEU A 391 -9.19 -24.83 4.53
N ILE A 392 -9.55 -26.10 4.32
CA ILE A 392 -8.91 -27.02 3.39
C ILE A 392 -9.84 -27.10 2.17
N PRO A 393 -9.51 -26.48 1.04
CA PRO A 393 -10.47 -26.23 -0.03
C PRO A 393 -10.72 -27.49 -0.88
N PHE A 394 -11.86 -27.50 -1.57
CA PHE A 394 -12.02 -28.37 -2.74
C PHE A 394 -11.04 -27.95 -3.84
N SER A 395 -10.54 -28.92 -4.63
CA SER A 395 -9.85 -28.56 -5.89
C SER A 395 -10.84 -27.96 -6.89
N ASP A 396 -10.34 -27.25 -7.90
CA ASP A 396 -11.17 -26.68 -8.97
C ASP A 396 -12.06 -27.74 -9.61
N GLU A 397 -11.53 -28.94 -9.86
CA GLU A 397 -12.34 -30.04 -10.43
C GLU A 397 -13.41 -30.55 -9.47
N GLN A 398 -13.16 -30.51 -8.16
CA GLN A 398 -14.14 -30.90 -7.14
C GLN A 398 -15.22 -29.82 -6.98
N ALA A 399 -14.85 -28.54 -7.06
CA ALA A 399 -15.78 -27.43 -7.07
C ALA A 399 -16.70 -27.48 -8.32
N ASP A 400 -16.13 -27.74 -9.49
CA ASP A 400 -16.88 -27.96 -10.74
C ASP A 400 -17.84 -29.16 -10.64
N GLN A 401 -17.40 -30.23 -9.99
CA GLN A 401 -18.23 -31.41 -9.72
C GLN A 401 -19.41 -31.09 -8.80
N LEU A 402 -19.18 -30.29 -7.75
CA LEU A 402 -20.22 -29.83 -6.85
C LEU A 402 -21.25 -28.96 -7.56
N GLU A 403 -20.80 -27.98 -8.34
CA GLU A 403 -21.70 -27.08 -9.08
C GLU A 403 -22.49 -27.86 -10.16
N SER A 404 -21.84 -28.80 -10.84
CA SER A 404 -22.50 -29.70 -11.78
C SER A 404 -23.57 -30.57 -11.10
N PHE A 405 -23.28 -31.10 -9.91
CA PHE A 405 -24.25 -31.89 -9.14
C PHE A 405 -25.40 -31.03 -8.62
N LYS A 406 -25.13 -29.80 -8.15
CA LYS A 406 -26.12 -28.82 -7.68
C LYS A 406 -27.16 -28.51 -8.76
N ASN A 407 -26.71 -28.43 -10.02
CA ASN A 407 -27.55 -28.19 -11.20
C ASN A 407 -28.16 -29.47 -11.83
N SER A 408 -27.87 -30.64 -11.27
CA SER A 408 -28.34 -31.92 -11.80
C SER A 408 -29.77 -32.25 -11.36
N VAL A 409 -30.43 -33.13 -12.12
CA VAL A 409 -31.74 -33.69 -11.72
C VAL A 409 -31.67 -34.58 -10.47
N GLU A 410 -30.47 -35.03 -10.08
CA GLU A 410 -30.26 -35.90 -8.92
C GLU A 410 -30.39 -35.12 -7.60
N ASN A 411 -30.06 -33.82 -7.61
CA ASN A 411 -30.21 -32.91 -6.46
C ASN A 411 -31.68 -32.66 -6.03
N VAL A 412 -32.66 -33.16 -6.79
CA VAL A 412 -34.08 -33.07 -6.40
C VAL A 412 -34.39 -33.97 -5.18
N VAL A 413 -33.50 -34.91 -4.85
CA VAL A 413 -33.62 -35.76 -3.66
C VAL A 413 -33.06 -35.01 -2.45
N GLU A 414 -33.89 -34.78 -1.43
CA GLU A 414 -33.50 -34.16 -0.16
C GLU A 414 -32.28 -34.86 0.46
N GLY A 415 -31.25 -34.08 0.82
CA GLY A 415 -30.01 -34.58 1.41
C GLY A 415 -28.95 -35.11 0.42
N SER A 416 -29.31 -35.34 -0.85
CA SER A 416 -28.37 -35.93 -1.83
C SER A 416 -27.15 -35.05 -2.14
N TYR A 417 -27.33 -33.72 -2.17
CA TYR A 417 -26.22 -32.77 -2.33
C TYR A 417 -25.22 -32.88 -1.18
N ASN A 418 -25.71 -32.88 0.07
CA ASN A 418 -24.86 -32.95 1.25
C ASN A 418 -24.10 -34.27 1.30
N GLU A 419 -24.75 -35.41 1.00
CA GLU A 419 -24.08 -36.71 0.92
C GLU A 419 -23.00 -36.75 -0.17
N TYR A 420 -23.25 -36.13 -1.33
CA TYR A 420 -22.28 -36.02 -2.41
C TYR A 420 -21.08 -35.15 -2.01
N ARG A 421 -21.35 -34.00 -1.40
CA ARG A 421 -20.34 -33.06 -0.88
C ARG A 421 -19.48 -33.70 0.20
N ASP A 422 -20.07 -34.39 1.16
CA ASP A 422 -19.33 -35.12 2.20
C ASP A 422 -18.43 -36.22 1.63
N ARG A 423 -18.86 -36.87 0.55
CA ARG A 423 -18.02 -37.86 -0.15
C ARG A 423 -16.81 -37.19 -0.80
N LEU A 424 -17.02 -36.11 -1.53
CA LEU A 424 -15.92 -35.34 -2.14
C LEU A 424 -14.97 -34.78 -1.08
N ALA A 425 -15.49 -34.31 0.05
CA ALA A 425 -14.69 -33.77 1.15
C ALA A 425 -13.70 -34.79 1.73
N ASN A 426 -14.03 -36.08 1.67
CA ASN A 426 -13.11 -37.16 2.09
C ASN A 426 -12.03 -37.49 1.05
N GLU A 427 -12.18 -36.98 -0.18
CA GLU A 427 -11.25 -37.16 -1.30
C GLU A 427 -10.34 -35.93 -1.50
N ILE A 428 -10.49 -34.87 -0.69
CA ILE A 428 -9.65 -33.66 -0.73
C ILE A 428 -8.19 -33.99 -0.40
N TYR A 429 -7.31 -33.46 -1.23
CA TYR A 429 -5.88 -33.33 -0.98
C TYR A 429 -5.49 -31.85 -1.12
N SER A 430 -4.66 -31.37 -0.20
CA SER A 430 -4.20 -29.97 -0.14
C SER A 430 -2.71 -29.96 0.23
N TYR A 431 -2.02 -28.83 0.08
CA TYR A 431 -0.59 -28.73 0.31
C TYR A 431 -0.28 -28.16 1.69
N GLU A 432 0.96 -28.37 2.13
CA GLU A 432 1.51 -27.55 3.21
C GLU A 432 2.02 -26.27 2.59
N HIS A 433 1.83 -25.13 3.24
CA HIS A 433 2.41 -23.86 2.79
C HIS A 433 3.72 -23.60 3.52
N VAL A 434 4.76 -23.21 2.78
CA VAL A 434 6.07 -22.77 3.30
C VAL A 434 6.42 -21.49 2.57
N ASP A 435 6.76 -20.45 3.32
CA ASP A 435 7.02 -19.11 2.78
C ASP A 435 5.87 -18.63 1.87
N GLY A 436 4.64 -18.95 2.28
CA GLY A 436 3.41 -18.55 1.58
C GLY A 436 3.13 -19.31 0.29
N GLU A 437 3.86 -20.37 -0.01
CA GLU A 437 3.70 -21.16 -1.24
C GLU A 437 3.46 -22.65 -0.97
N ASP A 438 2.78 -23.31 -1.91
CA ASP A 438 2.55 -24.76 -1.88
C ASP A 438 3.87 -25.55 -1.84
N TYR A 439 4.03 -26.38 -0.82
CA TYR A 439 5.24 -27.13 -0.55
C TYR A 439 5.00 -28.65 -0.51
N GLY A 440 5.88 -29.36 -1.21
CA GLY A 440 5.97 -30.81 -1.14
C GLY A 440 4.90 -31.56 -1.92
N SER A 441 4.43 -32.68 -1.37
CA SER A 441 3.39 -33.52 -1.98
C SER A 441 2.08 -33.30 -1.27
N PRO A 442 0.94 -33.33 -1.99
CA PRO A 442 -0.33 -32.99 -1.39
C PRO A 442 -0.75 -34.06 -0.37
N VAL A 443 -1.34 -33.58 0.71
CA VAL A 443 -1.71 -34.31 1.92
C VAL A 443 -3.24 -34.35 2.02
N SER A 444 -3.79 -35.49 2.43
CA SER A 444 -5.25 -35.60 2.53
C SER A 444 -5.82 -34.74 3.65
N ALA A 445 -7.04 -34.21 3.47
CA ALA A 445 -7.73 -33.41 4.49
C ALA A 445 -7.85 -34.14 5.85
N ASN A 446 -7.97 -35.47 5.83
CA ASN A 446 -7.97 -36.29 7.05
C ASN A 446 -6.63 -36.27 7.79
N THR A 447 -5.51 -36.26 7.06
CA THR A 447 -4.17 -36.19 7.65
C THR A 447 -3.94 -34.81 8.26
N ILE A 448 -4.32 -33.75 7.55
CA ILE A 448 -4.25 -32.36 8.03
C ILE A 448 -5.09 -32.21 9.30
N TYR A 449 -6.37 -32.64 9.29
CA TYR A 449 -7.23 -32.62 10.48
C TYR A 449 -6.61 -33.33 11.68
N ASN A 450 -6.04 -34.52 11.48
CA ASN A 450 -5.41 -35.27 12.57
C ASN A 450 -4.16 -34.56 13.12
N GLU A 451 -3.38 -33.88 12.28
CA GLU A 451 -2.26 -33.05 12.71
C GLU A 451 -2.75 -31.87 13.56
N ILE A 452 -3.80 -31.17 13.13
CA ILE A 452 -4.40 -30.05 13.87
C ILE A 452 -4.84 -30.50 15.26
N VAL A 453 -5.63 -31.57 15.34
CA VAL A 453 -6.10 -32.13 16.61
C VAL A 453 -4.93 -32.57 17.50
N ALA A 454 -3.89 -33.17 16.92
CA ALA A 454 -2.73 -33.63 17.68
C ALA A 454 -1.90 -32.46 18.24
N LYS A 455 -1.60 -31.44 17.42
CA LYS A 455 -0.78 -30.29 17.84
C LYS A 455 -1.49 -29.44 18.87
N VAL A 456 -2.75 -29.04 18.62
CA VAL A 456 -3.53 -28.25 19.58
C VAL A 456 -3.86 -29.07 20.82
N GLY A 457 -4.14 -30.37 20.68
CA GLY A 457 -4.42 -31.27 21.80
C GLY A 457 -3.20 -31.54 22.69
N ALA A 458 -1.98 -31.36 22.19
CA ALA A 458 -0.74 -31.48 22.97
C ALA A 458 -0.43 -30.22 23.79
N ALA A 459 -0.97 -29.06 23.41
CA ALA A 459 -0.82 -27.81 24.12
C ALA A 459 -1.65 -27.77 25.42
N VAL A 460 -1.08 -27.18 26.48
CA VAL A 460 -1.67 -27.23 27.84
C VAL A 460 -2.42 -25.95 28.16
N THR A 461 -1.85 -24.80 27.78
CA THR A 461 -2.41 -23.47 28.04
C THR A 461 -3.13 -22.91 26.83
N LEU A 462 -4.05 -21.95 27.04
CA LEU A 462 -4.70 -21.23 25.92
C LEU A 462 -3.67 -20.52 25.02
N TYR A 463 -2.62 -19.98 25.61
CA TYR A 463 -1.50 -19.38 24.88
C TYR A 463 -0.84 -20.37 23.92
N GLU A 464 -0.45 -21.56 24.40
CA GLU A 464 0.17 -22.58 23.56
C GLU A 464 -0.81 -23.12 22.49
N LYS A 465 -2.10 -23.22 22.83
CA LYS A 465 -3.13 -23.70 21.91
C LYS A 465 -3.38 -22.72 20.78
N GLU A 466 -3.53 -21.43 21.08
CA GLU A 466 -3.76 -20.42 20.05
C GLU A 466 -2.54 -20.31 19.13
N ARG A 467 -1.32 -20.24 19.69
CA ARG A 467 -0.08 -20.26 18.91
C ARG A 467 0.01 -21.48 17.99
N ALA A 468 -0.27 -22.67 18.52
CA ALA A 468 -0.23 -23.89 17.73
C ALA A 468 -1.28 -23.88 16.60
N PHE A 469 -2.46 -23.30 16.84
CA PHE A 469 -3.49 -23.17 15.81
C PHE A 469 -3.14 -22.12 14.76
N ASP A 470 -2.62 -20.96 15.18
CA ASP A 470 -2.14 -19.92 14.26
C ASP A 470 -1.01 -20.44 13.37
N ASP A 471 -0.04 -21.19 13.93
CA ASP A 471 1.02 -21.85 13.15
C ASP A 471 0.44 -22.78 12.07
N LEU A 472 -0.72 -23.39 12.34
CA LEU A 472 -1.42 -24.26 11.41
C LEU A 472 -2.29 -23.50 10.40
N ILE A 473 -2.75 -22.29 10.71
CA ILE A 473 -3.36 -21.38 9.74
C ILE A 473 -2.34 -21.07 8.65
N TYR A 474 -1.15 -20.58 9.01
CA TYR A 474 -0.10 -20.32 8.02
C TYR A 474 0.34 -21.57 7.25
N LYS A 475 0.26 -22.77 7.86
CA LYS A 475 0.68 -24.01 7.22
C LYS A 475 -0.35 -24.60 6.25
N TYR A 476 -1.64 -24.38 6.42
CA TYR A 476 -2.68 -25.13 5.70
C TYR A 476 -3.88 -24.32 5.23
N ASN A 477 -4.10 -23.13 5.78
CA ASN A 477 -5.30 -22.38 5.49
C ASN A 477 -5.19 -21.67 4.14
N THR A 478 -6.25 -21.78 3.33
CA THR A 478 -6.33 -21.12 2.02
C THR A 478 -7.31 -19.96 1.99
N ASP A 479 -7.93 -19.63 3.12
CA ASP A 479 -8.82 -18.47 3.24
C ASP A 479 -7.99 -17.21 3.60
N PRO A 480 -7.75 -16.27 2.68
CA PRO A 480 -6.97 -15.06 2.97
C PRO A 480 -7.62 -14.18 4.05
N GLY A 481 -8.93 -14.30 4.26
CA GLY A 481 -9.68 -13.43 5.19
C GLY A 481 -9.37 -13.67 6.67
N ILE A 482 -8.79 -14.82 7.05
CA ILE A 482 -8.52 -15.14 8.46
C ILE A 482 -7.13 -14.68 8.93
N PHE A 483 -6.22 -14.38 8.01
CA PHE A 483 -4.86 -13.97 8.35
C PHE A 483 -4.88 -12.62 9.06
N ASP A 484 -4.00 -12.46 10.05
CA ASP A 484 -3.83 -11.26 10.90
C ASP A 484 -5.07 -10.81 11.72
N LEU A 485 -6.20 -11.54 11.65
CA LEU A 485 -7.34 -11.30 12.52
C LEU A 485 -7.05 -11.73 13.95
N THR A 486 -6.99 -10.75 14.85
CA THR A 486 -6.66 -10.94 16.27
C THR A 486 -7.52 -12.02 16.95
N TYR A 487 -8.83 -12.02 16.68
CA TYR A 487 -9.78 -12.98 17.26
C TYR A 487 -10.30 -14.01 16.24
N GLY A 488 -10.00 -13.86 14.95
CA GLY A 488 -10.68 -14.58 13.88
C GLY A 488 -12.06 -13.99 13.56
N TYR A 489 -12.94 -14.82 13.02
CA TYR A 489 -14.29 -14.43 12.62
C TYR A 489 -15.23 -14.33 13.83
N MET A 490 -16.11 -13.35 13.79
CA MET A 490 -17.17 -13.19 14.76
C MET A 490 -18.40 -13.98 14.34
N GLU A 491 -19.01 -14.65 15.31
CA GLU A 491 -20.23 -15.43 15.16
C GLU A 491 -21.26 -15.00 16.21
N LYS A 492 -22.54 -15.22 15.88
CA LYS A 492 -23.67 -14.89 16.76
C LYS A 492 -24.35 -16.15 17.25
N TYR A 493 -24.54 -16.25 18.57
CA TYR A 493 -25.22 -17.39 19.16
C TYR A 493 -26.73 -17.36 18.87
N ASP A 494 -27.41 -16.26 19.25
CA ASP A 494 -28.81 -15.99 18.91
C ASP A 494 -28.87 -14.94 17.79
N LEU A 495 -29.34 -15.37 16.62
CA LEU A 495 -29.53 -14.50 15.45
C LEU A 495 -30.73 -13.55 15.61
N GLY A 496 -31.67 -13.85 16.52
CA GLY A 496 -32.90 -13.08 16.66
C GLY A 496 -33.71 -13.03 15.35
N SER A 497 -33.75 -11.85 14.73
CA SER A 497 -34.42 -11.64 13.43
C SER A 497 -33.47 -11.53 12.24
N SER A 498 -32.16 -11.65 12.46
CA SER A 498 -31.14 -11.57 11.41
C SER A 498 -31.10 -12.86 10.61
N GLU A 499 -30.67 -12.76 9.35
CA GLU A 499 -30.36 -13.91 8.52
C GLU A 499 -28.94 -14.40 8.81
N GLU A 500 -28.69 -15.66 8.49
CA GLU A 500 -27.36 -16.26 8.64
C GLU A 500 -26.40 -15.68 7.59
N SER A 501 -25.26 -15.17 8.03
CA SER A 501 -24.22 -14.62 7.14
C SER A 501 -23.28 -15.69 6.61
N TYR A 502 -23.10 -16.78 7.35
CA TYR A 502 -22.20 -17.87 7.01
C TYR A 502 -22.94 -19.09 6.42
N MET A 503 -22.20 -20.06 5.89
CA MET A 503 -22.79 -21.36 5.56
C MET A 503 -23.34 -21.99 6.85
N GLN A 504 -24.57 -22.52 6.79
CA GLN A 504 -25.26 -23.03 7.97
C GLN A 504 -24.42 -24.05 8.75
N GLU A 505 -23.67 -24.91 8.05
CA GLU A 505 -22.80 -25.92 8.67
C GLU A 505 -21.64 -25.31 9.46
N PHE A 506 -21.10 -24.19 8.98
CA PHE A 506 -20.05 -23.44 9.67
C PHE A 506 -20.61 -22.80 10.95
N ALA A 507 -21.72 -22.08 10.82
CA ALA A 507 -22.35 -21.39 11.95
C ALA A 507 -22.85 -22.38 13.01
N ASP A 508 -23.42 -23.53 12.61
CA ASP A 508 -23.85 -24.58 13.53
C ASP A 508 -22.67 -25.16 14.33
N ALA A 509 -21.53 -25.40 13.67
CA ALA A 509 -20.33 -25.89 14.34
C ALA A 509 -19.71 -24.84 15.29
N ALA A 510 -19.73 -23.57 14.90
CA ALA A 510 -19.30 -22.47 15.76
C ALA A 510 -20.19 -22.37 17.02
N ARG A 511 -21.51 -22.48 16.86
CA ARG A 511 -22.46 -22.49 17.98
C ARG A 511 -22.33 -23.73 18.86
N GLU A 512 -22.01 -24.91 18.30
CA GLU A 512 -21.70 -26.10 19.09
C GLU A 512 -20.47 -25.87 19.98
N LEU A 513 -19.43 -25.19 19.46
CA LEU A 513 -18.27 -24.80 20.27
C LEU A 513 -18.65 -23.80 21.37
N TYR A 514 -19.48 -22.80 21.04
CA TYR A 514 -20.00 -21.83 22.00
C TYR A 514 -20.74 -22.53 23.15
N GLU A 515 -21.66 -23.44 22.83
CA GLU A 515 -22.41 -24.23 23.82
C GLU A 515 -21.52 -25.13 24.67
N GLY A 516 -20.42 -25.62 24.09
CA GLY A 516 -19.36 -26.32 24.80
C GLY A 516 -18.67 -25.47 25.87
N GLY A 517 -18.60 -24.15 25.68
CA GLY A 517 -18.14 -23.17 26.68
C GLY A 517 -16.66 -23.26 27.04
N VAL A 518 -15.83 -23.88 26.19
CA VAL A 518 -14.40 -24.10 26.44
C VAL A 518 -13.58 -23.40 25.35
N GLU A 519 -13.02 -22.23 25.67
CA GLU A 519 -12.06 -21.55 24.80
C GLU A 519 -10.86 -22.46 24.49
N GLY A 520 -10.37 -22.38 23.27
CA GLY A 520 -9.38 -23.26 22.70
C GLY A 520 -9.84 -24.70 22.44
N ALA A 521 -11.15 -24.93 22.33
CA ALA A 521 -11.72 -26.15 21.80
C ALA A 521 -11.70 -26.16 20.26
N LEU A 522 -11.61 -27.35 19.67
CA LEU A 522 -11.66 -27.57 18.23
C LEU A 522 -12.98 -28.21 17.83
N SER A 523 -13.51 -27.84 16.66
CA SER A 523 -14.62 -28.55 16.04
C SER A 523 -14.17 -29.90 15.47
N GLY A 524 -15.13 -30.71 15.04
CA GLY A 524 -14.89 -31.75 14.04
C GLY A 524 -14.57 -31.16 12.67
N LYS A 525 -14.49 -32.03 11.66
CA LYS A 525 -14.47 -31.58 10.25
C LYS A 525 -15.83 -31.02 9.88
N VAL A 526 -15.86 -29.77 9.44
CA VAL A 526 -17.09 -29.07 9.03
C VAL A 526 -17.07 -28.92 7.52
N VAL A 527 -17.96 -29.63 6.82
CA VAL A 527 -17.98 -29.65 5.35
C VAL A 527 -18.96 -28.57 4.85
N THR A 528 -18.44 -27.62 4.09
CA THR A 528 -19.20 -26.56 3.40
C THR A 528 -19.03 -26.70 1.90
N ASP A 529 -19.62 -25.80 1.10
CA ASP A 529 -19.43 -25.75 -0.36
C ASP A 529 -18.00 -25.35 -0.76
N TYR A 530 -17.20 -24.82 0.18
CA TYR A 530 -15.81 -24.40 -0.05
C TYR A 530 -14.78 -25.49 0.25
N GLY A 531 -15.14 -26.50 1.06
CA GLY A 531 -14.23 -27.56 1.46
C GLY A 531 -14.47 -28.04 2.89
N VAL A 532 -13.39 -28.36 3.59
CA VAL A 532 -13.40 -28.79 4.99
C VAL A 532 -12.83 -27.69 5.88
N HIS A 533 -13.64 -27.18 6.80
CA HIS A 533 -13.22 -26.28 7.85
C HIS A 533 -12.91 -27.04 9.14
N VAL A 534 -11.92 -26.55 9.87
CA VAL A 534 -11.67 -26.91 11.28
C VAL A 534 -11.67 -25.63 12.09
N LEU A 535 -12.61 -25.50 13.02
CA LEU A 535 -12.81 -24.29 13.81
C LEU A 535 -12.10 -24.42 15.16
N TYR A 536 -11.61 -23.29 15.67
CA TYR A 536 -11.01 -23.10 16.97
C TYR A 536 -11.76 -21.99 17.72
N LEU A 537 -12.31 -22.28 18.89
CA LEU A 537 -13.00 -21.26 19.70
C LEU A 537 -11.98 -20.30 20.32
N ALA A 538 -11.85 -19.11 19.76
CA ALA A 538 -10.82 -18.15 20.12
C ALA A 538 -11.17 -17.35 21.38
N LYS A 539 -12.41 -16.85 21.46
CA LYS A 539 -12.86 -16.05 22.60
C LYS A 539 -14.36 -16.18 22.86
N LEU A 540 -14.71 -16.30 24.14
CA LEU A 540 -16.06 -16.18 24.67
C LEU A 540 -16.15 -14.91 25.53
N PRO A 541 -16.56 -13.77 24.94
CA PRO A 541 -16.69 -12.52 25.68
C PRO A 541 -17.72 -12.62 26.80
N LYS A 542 -17.49 -11.91 27.90
CA LYS A 542 -18.51 -11.66 28.92
C LYS A 542 -19.16 -10.30 28.65
N ALA A 543 -20.47 -10.24 28.79
CA ALA A 543 -21.18 -8.97 28.68
C ALA A 543 -20.61 -7.92 29.64
N GLY A 544 -20.11 -6.81 29.07
CA GLY A 544 -19.47 -5.72 29.79
C GLY A 544 -17.98 -5.93 30.10
N GLU A 545 -17.33 -6.95 29.53
CA GLU A 545 -15.89 -7.19 29.66
C GLU A 545 -15.09 -6.03 29.09
N VAL A 546 -14.02 -5.68 29.80
CA VAL A 546 -13.05 -4.66 29.39
C VAL A 546 -11.66 -5.27 29.48
N LEU A 547 -10.84 -5.08 28.45
CA LEU A 547 -9.42 -5.39 28.52
C LEU A 547 -8.68 -4.25 29.20
N GLU A 548 -7.89 -4.58 30.21
CA GLU A 548 -7.05 -3.63 30.93
C GLU A 548 -5.72 -3.42 30.20
N LEU A 549 -5.01 -2.33 30.50
CA LEU A 549 -3.73 -2.01 29.85
C LEU A 549 -2.68 -3.13 29.91
N ASN A 550 -2.66 -3.94 30.98
CA ASN A 550 -1.69 -5.02 31.14
C ASN A 550 -2.15 -6.34 30.50
N ASP A 551 -3.34 -6.37 29.91
CA ASP A 551 -3.86 -7.54 29.22
C ASP A 551 -3.29 -7.64 27.80
N TYR A 552 -3.53 -8.78 27.17
CA TYR A 552 -3.27 -9.00 25.75
C TYR A 552 -4.60 -9.08 25.03
N TYR A 553 -4.61 -8.67 23.76
CA TYR A 553 -5.83 -8.76 22.95
C TYR A 553 -6.26 -10.22 22.81
N SER A 554 -5.34 -11.12 22.44
CA SER A 554 -5.62 -12.57 22.35
C SER A 554 -4.77 -13.42 23.30
N TYR A 555 -5.14 -14.70 23.44
CA TYR A 555 -4.36 -15.64 24.24
C TYR A 555 -2.99 -15.93 23.62
N GLY A 556 -2.82 -15.74 22.32
CA GLY A 556 -1.54 -15.84 21.59
C GLY A 556 -0.50 -14.81 22.03
N ARG A 557 -0.91 -13.71 22.68
CA ARG A 557 0.00 -12.67 23.22
C ARG A 557 0.95 -12.08 22.17
N TYR A 558 0.45 -11.80 20.97
CA TYR A 558 1.21 -11.10 19.93
C TYR A 558 1.39 -9.63 20.28
N GLN A 559 0.31 -8.99 20.72
CA GLN A 559 0.31 -7.58 21.11
C GLN A 559 -0.43 -7.41 22.45
N SER A 560 0.17 -6.64 23.35
CA SER A 560 -0.50 -6.21 24.59
C SER A 560 -1.37 -4.99 24.34
N VAL A 561 -2.37 -4.76 25.18
CA VAL A 561 -3.16 -3.52 25.11
C VAL A 561 -2.25 -2.31 25.28
N TYR A 562 -1.32 -2.33 26.24
CA TYR A 562 -0.36 -1.25 26.44
C TYR A 562 0.44 -0.94 25.16
N SER A 563 1.04 -1.95 24.52
CA SER A 563 1.86 -1.75 23.32
C SER A 563 1.05 -1.21 22.15
N GLY A 564 -0.18 -1.69 21.93
CA GLY A 564 -1.05 -1.14 20.88
C GLY A 564 -1.47 0.31 21.16
N MET A 565 -1.75 0.64 22.42
CA MET A 565 -2.06 2.03 22.82
C MET A 565 -0.83 2.94 22.76
N GLU A 566 0.37 2.40 23.02
CA GLU A 566 1.65 3.11 22.90
C GLU A 566 1.96 3.46 21.45
N GLU A 567 1.78 2.51 20.53
CA GLU A 567 1.89 2.72 19.09
C GLU A 567 0.92 3.79 18.60
N ALA A 568 -0.36 3.69 18.98
CA ALA A 568 -1.35 4.71 18.63
C ALA A 568 -1.02 6.09 19.25
N ALA A 569 -0.50 6.13 20.48
CA ALA A 569 -0.05 7.39 21.10
C ALA A 569 1.11 8.01 20.34
N LEU A 570 2.05 7.18 19.90
CA LEU A 570 3.25 7.58 19.18
C LEU A 570 2.85 8.16 17.83
N THR A 571 2.12 7.41 17.00
CA THR A 571 1.63 7.87 15.70
C THR A 571 0.87 9.19 15.81
N ASN A 572 0.00 9.36 16.81
CA ASN A 572 -0.71 10.61 17.02
C ASN A 572 0.22 11.79 17.33
N LYS A 573 1.26 11.59 18.14
CA LYS A 573 2.23 12.63 18.48
C LYS A 573 3.16 12.94 17.31
N GLU A 574 3.57 11.93 16.55
CA GLU A 574 4.43 12.07 15.37
C GLU A 574 3.71 12.87 14.29
N ASN A 575 2.48 12.49 13.94
CA ASN A 575 1.62 13.23 13.03
C ASN A 575 1.46 14.70 13.48
N ALA A 576 1.24 14.92 14.78
CA ALA A 576 1.13 16.28 15.32
C ALA A 576 2.46 17.05 15.28
N ALA A 577 3.60 16.38 15.49
CA ALA A 577 4.92 16.98 15.42
C ALA A 577 5.28 17.37 13.98
N PHE A 578 5.07 16.46 13.02
CA PHE A 578 5.29 16.71 11.61
C PHE A 578 4.35 17.80 11.07
N ALA A 579 3.07 17.77 11.43
CA ALA A 579 2.12 18.83 11.06
C ALA A 579 2.54 20.21 11.58
N ARG A 580 3.02 20.29 12.84
CA ARG A 580 3.56 21.54 13.40
C ARG A 580 4.81 22.00 12.65
N TRP A 581 5.72 21.09 12.34
CA TRP A 581 6.92 21.41 11.57
C TRP A 581 6.57 21.91 10.18
N ARG A 582 5.66 21.23 9.47
CA ARG A 582 5.17 21.62 8.15
C ARG A 582 4.51 22.99 8.17
N GLU A 583 3.67 23.29 9.16
CA GLU A 583 3.06 24.62 9.34
C GLU A 583 4.12 25.72 9.55
N GLN A 584 5.23 25.42 10.22
CA GLN A 584 6.35 26.37 10.31
C GLN A 584 6.99 26.62 8.95
N GLN A 585 7.15 25.59 8.11
CA GLN A 585 7.68 25.75 6.76
C GLN A 585 6.71 26.54 5.86
N ILE A 586 5.40 26.29 5.99
CA ILE A 586 4.36 27.08 5.30
C ILE A 586 4.49 28.55 5.68
N ASN A 587 4.55 28.86 6.98
CA ASN A 587 4.64 30.24 7.42
C ASN A 587 5.96 30.91 6.99
N ARG A 588 7.07 30.17 6.98
CA ARG A 588 8.39 30.70 6.63
C ARG A 588 8.56 30.91 5.13
N TYR A 589 8.26 29.91 4.32
CA TYR A 589 8.61 29.88 2.89
C TYR A 589 7.40 30.16 2.00
N TYR A 590 6.25 29.55 2.27
CA TYR A 590 5.06 29.72 1.42
C TYR A 590 4.37 31.07 1.64
N LYS A 591 4.08 31.44 2.90
CA LYS A 591 3.44 32.74 3.24
C LYS A 591 4.47 33.87 3.36
N GLY A 592 5.71 33.53 3.70
CA GLY A 592 6.74 34.49 4.10
C GLY A 592 6.54 34.99 5.53
N ASP A 593 7.64 35.43 6.14
CA ASP A 593 7.65 36.06 7.46
C ASP A 593 8.17 37.51 7.39
N ALA A 594 8.32 38.16 8.54
CA ALA A 594 8.74 39.56 8.59
C ALA A 594 10.18 39.79 8.09
N GLU A 595 11.01 38.75 8.05
CA GLU A 595 12.42 38.81 7.66
C GLU A 595 12.67 38.21 6.26
N ASN A 596 11.80 37.30 5.81
CA ASN A 596 11.93 36.58 4.54
C ASN A 596 10.61 36.66 3.76
N PRO A 597 10.58 37.31 2.57
CA PRO A 597 9.39 37.26 1.73
C PRO A 597 9.08 35.82 1.30
N SER A 598 7.81 35.58 0.96
CA SER A 598 7.41 34.31 0.35
C SER A 598 8.30 33.99 -0.86
N VAL A 599 8.68 32.73 -0.99
CA VAL A 599 9.42 32.19 -2.14
C VAL A 599 8.48 31.66 -3.21
N VAL A 600 7.16 31.84 -3.05
CA VAL A 600 6.14 31.26 -3.93
C VAL A 600 5.35 32.37 -4.62
N THR A 601 5.27 32.28 -5.95
CA THR A 601 4.47 33.16 -6.79
C THR A 601 3.36 32.35 -7.47
N LEU A 602 2.10 32.77 -7.28
CA LEU A 602 0.93 32.18 -7.92
C LEU A 602 0.44 33.07 -9.08
N ALA A 603 0.35 32.52 -10.29
CA ALA A 603 -0.24 33.20 -11.42
C ALA A 603 -1.77 33.08 -11.38
N GLN A 604 -2.42 33.79 -10.45
CA GLN A 604 -3.86 33.65 -10.14
C GLN A 604 -4.76 33.68 -11.38
N LYS A 605 -4.47 34.54 -12.34
CA LYS A 605 -5.24 34.64 -13.59
C LYS A 605 -5.23 33.34 -14.40
N GLU A 606 -4.09 32.66 -14.43
CA GLU A 606 -3.94 31.41 -15.18
C GLU A 606 -4.56 30.24 -14.41
N LEU A 607 -4.44 30.22 -13.07
CA LEU A 607 -5.15 29.30 -12.19
C LEU A 607 -6.68 29.42 -12.32
N ASP A 608 -7.23 30.64 -12.23
CA ASP A 608 -8.67 30.89 -12.36
C ASP A 608 -9.22 30.45 -13.72
N SER A 609 -8.39 30.46 -14.76
CA SER A 609 -8.79 30.03 -16.10
C SER A 609 -8.85 28.51 -16.28
N ILE A 610 -8.59 27.73 -15.22
CA ILE A 610 -8.75 26.27 -15.24
C ILE A 610 -10.22 25.89 -15.08
N ILE A 611 -10.97 26.67 -14.28
CA ILE A 611 -12.40 26.47 -13.98
C ILE A 611 -13.35 27.29 -14.86
N ALA A 612 -12.81 28.13 -15.74
CA ALA A 612 -13.54 28.98 -16.68
C ALA A 612 -13.65 28.36 -18.06
#